data_AF-A0A8S1T323-F1
#
_entry.id   AF-A0A8S1T323-F1
#
_cell.length_a   1.000
_cell.length_b   1.000
_cell.length_c   1.000
_cell.angle_alpha   90.00
_cell.angle_beta   90.00
_cell.angle_gamma   90.00
#
_symmetry.space_group_name_H-M   'P 1'
#
loop_
_entity.id
_entity.type
_entity.pdbx_description
1 polymer ?
#
loop_
_entity_poly.entity_id
_entity_poly.type
_entity_poly.pdbx_seq_one_letter_code
_entity_poly.pdbx_strand_id
1 'polypeptide(L)'
;MMRYVVAINDYETRNDVIYYNFHINCQKDFKSVHKRYSDLKALNELLQSKNNEFKLKLTLPRFPKKKIFGRTKNSQSDVKNRAQELQQYLEAILNIPTIWSFQFIREYLPKVQLLEETCRLQQINTEYSKDLCWLQMDELKKSFLQRQELFQSNKKNKQKGNNNSGYYQRYHFTINEFTIQNDFVQYLVILTDTKKTTKYQFETRYSNLRDCHKLLEKYQFKNFLPQFPKRRLIGQTIDNPQQIQDRQEQLQRYLNQIFSVQEFVESEPLVYFITRIKLEGKSIRQGQAERVSQFSQQVNGSSFNISQGIEELRQQKSF
;
A
#
# COMPACT_ATOMS: atom_id res chain seq x y z
N MET A 1 0.90 12.51 -13.69
CA MET A 1 0.56 12.43 -12.25
C MET A 1 -0.73 13.21 -12.06
N MET A 2 -1.74 12.68 -11.37
CA MET A 2 -2.98 13.43 -11.13
C MET A 2 -2.71 14.59 -10.18
N ARG A 3 -3.28 15.75 -10.48
CA ARG A 3 -3.20 16.94 -9.66
C ARG A 3 -4.60 17.49 -9.41
N TYR A 4 -4.90 17.77 -8.15
CA TYR A 4 -6.11 18.43 -7.71
C TYR A 4 -5.87 19.92 -7.60
N VAL A 5 -6.83 20.70 -8.05
CA VAL A 5 -6.86 22.16 -7.89
C VAL A 5 -8.05 22.50 -7.03
N VAL A 6 -7.83 23.27 -5.97
CA VAL A 6 -8.89 23.70 -5.05
C VAL A 6 -9.15 25.19 -5.26
N ALA A 7 -10.42 25.57 -5.39
CA ALA A 7 -10.84 26.96 -5.48
C ALA A 7 -11.90 27.27 -4.42
N ILE A 8 -11.68 28.26 -3.57
CA ILE A 8 -12.66 28.75 -2.58
C ILE A 8 -13.12 30.14 -3.00
N ASN A 9 -14.17 30.18 -3.81
CA ASN A 9 -14.62 31.44 -4.43
C ASN A 9 -15.69 32.16 -3.61
N ASP A 10 -16.41 31.43 -2.75
CA ASP A 10 -17.55 31.96 -2.05
C ASP A 10 -17.68 31.39 -0.63
N TYR A 11 -18.44 32.09 0.20
CA TYR A 11 -18.79 31.68 1.55
C TYR A 11 -20.22 32.14 1.87
N GLU A 12 -20.88 31.38 2.74
CA GLU A 12 -22.16 31.78 3.29
C GLU A 12 -22.11 31.85 4.81
N THR A 13 -22.98 32.67 5.39
CA THR A 13 -23.15 32.78 6.83
C THR A 13 -24.48 32.17 7.21
N ARG A 14 -24.45 31.09 8.00
CA ARG A 14 -25.64 30.42 8.56
C ARG A 14 -25.54 30.42 10.07
N ASN A 15 -26.55 30.94 10.76
CA ASN A 15 -26.58 31.01 12.23
C ASN A 15 -25.28 31.58 12.82
N ASP A 16 -24.81 32.69 12.25
CA ASP A 16 -23.61 33.40 12.73
C ASP A 16 -22.28 32.58 12.61
N VAL A 17 -22.29 31.58 11.73
CA VAL A 17 -21.16 30.70 11.38
C VAL A 17 -20.87 30.77 9.89
N ILE A 18 -19.59 30.91 9.54
CA ILE A 18 -19.13 30.93 8.15
C ILE A 18 -18.90 29.51 7.65
N TYR A 19 -19.46 29.24 6.49
CA TYR A 19 -19.18 28.06 5.70
C TYR A 19 -18.57 28.45 4.36
N TYR A 20 -17.51 27.76 3.99
CA TYR A 20 -16.81 27.96 2.73
C TYR A 20 -17.36 26.97 1.71
N ASN A 21 -17.66 27.45 0.51
CA ASN A 21 -17.93 26.60 -0.64
C ASN A 21 -16.64 26.52 -1.46
N PHE A 22 -16.09 25.32 -1.56
CA PHE A 22 -14.89 25.09 -2.36
C PHE A 22 -15.08 24.00 -3.39
N HIS A 23 -14.53 24.28 -4.57
CA HIS A 23 -14.56 23.42 -5.72
C HIS A 23 -13.22 22.70 -5.84
N ILE A 24 -13.27 21.38 -5.85
CA ILE A 24 -12.13 20.50 -6.03
C ILE A 24 -12.22 20.00 -7.46
N ASN A 25 -11.31 20.48 -8.30
CA ASN A 25 -11.24 20.12 -9.70
C ASN A 25 -10.12 19.10 -9.93
N CYS A 26 -10.40 18.16 -10.82
CA CYS A 26 -9.38 17.38 -11.51
C CYS A 26 -9.56 17.55 -13.02
N GLN A 27 -8.67 16.98 -13.82
CA GLN A 27 -8.71 17.12 -15.30
C GLN A 27 -10.04 16.71 -15.96
N LYS A 28 -10.91 15.97 -15.26
CA LYS A 28 -12.09 15.33 -15.85
C LYS A 28 -13.41 15.59 -15.09
N ASP A 29 -13.34 16.07 -13.85
CA ASP A 29 -14.50 16.19 -12.98
C ASP A 29 -14.26 17.24 -11.91
N PHE A 30 -15.34 17.68 -11.29
CA PHE A 30 -15.30 18.61 -10.18
C PHE A 30 -16.23 18.18 -9.05
N LYS A 31 -15.92 18.65 -7.85
CA LYS A 31 -16.76 18.44 -6.67
C LYS A 31 -16.83 19.71 -5.86
N SER A 32 -18.05 20.15 -5.59
CA SER A 32 -18.30 21.20 -4.61
C SER A 32 -18.45 20.56 -3.23
N VAL A 33 -17.77 21.13 -2.25
CA VAL A 33 -17.85 20.73 -0.85
C VAL A 33 -18.10 21.96 0.00
N HIS A 34 -18.99 21.79 0.96
CA HIS A 34 -19.44 22.84 1.84
C HIS A 34 -19.06 22.54 3.29
N LYS A 35 -18.12 23.31 3.86
CA LYS A 35 -17.58 23.07 5.21
C LYS A 35 -17.24 24.36 5.94
N ARG A 36 -17.36 24.34 7.27
CA ARG A 36 -16.84 25.40 8.14
C ARG A 36 -15.38 25.13 8.48
N TYR A 37 -14.69 26.18 8.93
CA TYR A 37 -13.27 26.09 9.34
C TYR A 37 -13.00 24.95 10.34
N SER A 38 -13.89 24.72 11.31
CA SER A 38 -13.67 23.65 12.30
C SER A 38 -13.79 22.25 11.72
N ASP A 39 -14.56 22.06 10.65
CA ASP A 39 -14.67 20.74 10.01
C ASP A 39 -13.34 20.41 9.32
N LEU A 40 -12.74 21.40 8.65
CA LEU A 40 -11.42 21.26 8.04
C LEU A 40 -10.31 21.12 9.10
N LYS A 41 -10.50 21.72 10.28
CA LYS A 41 -9.59 21.50 11.42
C LYS A 41 -9.70 20.06 11.93
N ALA A 42 -10.92 19.54 12.09
CA ALA A 42 -11.15 18.16 12.49
C ALA A 42 -10.59 17.17 11.45
N LEU A 43 -10.74 17.47 10.15
CA LEU A 43 -10.09 16.75 9.07
C LEU A 43 -8.57 16.71 9.24
N ASN A 44 -7.94 17.86 9.51
CA ASN A 44 -6.50 17.93 9.76
C ASN A 44 -6.07 17.10 10.98
N GLU A 45 -6.81 17.20 12.09
CA GLU A 45 -6.53 16.44 13.31
C GLU A 45 -6.64 14.92 13.06
N LEU A 46 -7.67 14.50 12.32
CA LEU A 46 -7.82 13.11 11.90
C LEU A 46 -6.67 12.65 10.99
N LEU A 47 -6.25 13.49 10.04
CA LEU A 47 -5.13 13.20 9.15
C LEU A 47 -3.82 13.06 9.93
N GLN A 48 -3.56 13.92 10.91
CA GLN A 48 -2.39 13.82 11.79
C GLN A 48 -2.43 12.54 12.63
N SER A 49 -3.59 12.20 13.19
CA SER A 49 -3.80 10.95 13.92
C SER A 49 -3.46 9.74 13.05
N LYS A 50 -3.97 9.70 11.81
CA LYS A 50 -3.71 8.61 10.86
C LYS A 50 -2.25 8.57 10.40
N ASN A 51 -1.62 9.71 10.16
CA ASN A 51 -0.19 9.80 9.83
C ASN A 51 0.68 9.13 10.91
N ASN A 52 0.32 9.34 12.18
CA ASN A 52 1.00 8.73 13.33
C ASN A 52 0.64 7.25 13.49
N GLU A 53 -0.66 6.91 13.44
CA GLU A 53 -1.18 5.56 13.60
C GLU A 53 -0.56 4.60 12.57
N PHE A 54 -0.56 4.99 11.30
CA PHE A 54 -0.03 4.22 10.18
C PHE A 54 1.47 4.44 9.94
N LYS A 55 2.13 5.29 10.75
CA LYS A 55 3.55 5.65 10.64
C LYS A 55 3.96 6.08 9.23
N LEU A 56 3.13 6.90 8.58
CA LEU A 56 3.33 7.27 7.18
C LEU A 56 4.55 8.20 7.00
N LYS A 57 4.97 8.90 8.07
CA LYS A 57 6.07 9.88 8.08
C LYS A 57 5.87 11.00 7.04
N LEU A 58 4.61 11.37 6.78
CA LEU A 58 4.30 12.45 5.84
C LEU A 58 4.62 13.80 6.49
N THR A 59 5.26 14.68 5.72
CA THR A 59 5.38 16.10 6.05
C THR A 59 4.08 16.79 5.70
N LEU A 60 3.16 16.90 6.67
CA LEU A 60 1.87 17.54 6.46
C LEU A 60 2.01 19.07 6.46
N PRO A 61 1.31 19.79 5.57
CA PRO A 61 1.28 21.25 5.58
C PRO A 61 0.66 21.77 6.88
N ARG A 62 1.08 22.96 7.31
CA ARG A 62 0.56 23.58 8.53
C ARG A 62 -0.89 23.99 8.32
N PHE A 63 -1.77 23.58 9.23
CA PHE A 63 -3.16 24.04 9.21
C PHE A 63 -3.26 25.54 9.56
N PRO A 64 -4.11 26.33 8.87
CA PRO A 64 -4.29 27.75 9.17
C PRO A 64 -4.73 27.98 10.61
N LYS A 65 -4.15 28.97 11.30
CA LYS A 65 -4.43 29.22 12.72
C LYS A 65 -5.74 29.97 12.92
N LYS A 66 -6.38 29.77 14.09
CA LYS A 66 -7.43 30.66 14.55
C LYS A 66 -6.84 32.04 14.89
N LYS A 67 -7.57 33.09 14.57
CA LYS A 67 -7.23 34.47 14.95
C LYS A 67 -7.30 34.60 16.48
N ILE A 68 -6.31 35.24 17.08
CA ILE A 68 -6.19 35.39 18.55
C ILE A 68 -7.01 36.59 19.05
N PHE A 69 -7.14 37.64 18.23
CA PHE A 69 -7.92 38.84 18.54
C PHE A 69 -8.97 39.13 17.46
N GLY A 70 -10.20 39.39 17.88
CA GLY A 70 -11.34 39.62 17.00
C GLY A 70 -11.92 38.35 16.37
N ARG A 71 -13.21 38.39 16.00
CA ARG A 71 -13.90 37.29 15.31
C ARG A 71 -13.75 37.48 13.80
N THR A 72 -13.25 36.47 13.09
CA THR A 72 -13.04 36.50 11.63
C THR A 72 -14.30 36.86 10.84
N LYS A 73 -15.48 36.49 11.35
CA LYS A 73 -16.75 36.83 10.69
C LYS A 73 -17.09 38.32 10.68
N ASN A 74 -16.44 39.11 11.52
CA ASN A 74 -16.71 40.53 11.62
C ASN A 74 -16.00 41.32 10.52
N SER A 75 -15.20 40.68 9.66
CA SER A 75 -14.46 41.35 8.59
C SER A 75 -14.45 40.49 7.33
N GLN A 76 -14.98 41.03 6.24
CA GLN A 76 -14.97 40.36 4.93
C GLN A 76 -13.53 40.04 4.46
N SER A 77 -12.56 40.90 4.77
CA SER A 77 -11.15 40.65 4.41
C SER A 77 -10.58 39.47 5.20
N ASP A 78 -10.90 39.35 6.49
CA ASP A 78 -10.47 38.19 7.31
C ASP A 78 -11.08 36.88 6.78
N VAL A 79 -12.35 36.91 6.34
CA VAL A 79 -13.01 35.74 5.76
C VAL A 79 -12.33 35.31 4.47
N LYS A 80 -12.03 36.26 3.57
CA LYS A 80 -11.32 36.02 2.31
C LYS A 80 -9.89 35.52 2.52
N ASN A 81 -9.14 36.13 3.43
CA ASN A 81 -7.78 35.69 3.76
C ASN A 81 -7.78 34.24 4.29
N ARG A 82 -8.71 33.90 5.19
CA ARG A 82 -8.87 32.52 5.64
C ARG A 82 -9.26 31.56 4.51
N ALA A 83 -10.11 31.99 3.59
CA ALA A 83 -10.45 31.18 2.41
C ALA A 83 -9.20 30.83 1.60
N GLN A 84 -8.31 31.80 1.35
CA GLN A 84 -7.05 31.57 0.65
C GLN A 84 -6.11 30.61 1.40
N GLU A 85 -5.95 30.78 2.70
CA GLU A 85 -5.13 29.87 3.53
C GLU A 85 -5.68 28.44 3.51
N LEU A 86 -7.01 28.28 3.62
CA LEU A 86 -7.67 26.98 3.55
C LEU A 86 -7.56 26.37 2.15
N GLN A 87 -7.63 27.18 1.10
CA GLN A 87 -7.44 26.74 -0.28
C GLN A 87 -6.06 26.10 -0.47
N GLN A 88 -5.01 26.83 -0.07
CA GLN A 88 -3.63 26.38 -0.19
C GLN A 88 -3.39 25.11 0.63
N TYR A 89 -3.93 25.06 1.85
CA TYR A 89 -3.85 23.88 2.71
C TYR A 89 -4.52 22.66 2.05
N LEU A 90 -5.77 22.82 1.56
CA LEU A 90 -6.52 21.74 0.93
C LEU A 90 -5.85 21.25 -0.36
N GLU A 91 -5.38 22.16 -1.21
CA GLU A 91 -4.64 21.78 -2.42
C GLU A 91 -3.38 20.98 -2.06
N ALA A 92 -2.63 21.42 -1.05
CA ALA A 92 -1.43 20.72 -0.60
C ALA A 92 -1.74 19.30 -0.09
N ILE A 93 -2.76 19.12 0.77
CA ILE A 93 -3.07 17.79 1.31
C ILE A 93 -3.68 16.85 0.27
N LEU A 94 -4.59 17.34 -0.59
CA LEU A 94 -5.28 16.49 -1.56
C LEU A 94 -4.34 16.02 -2.67
N ASN A 95 -3.20 16.67 -2.86
CA ASN A 95 -2.16 16.24 -3.79
C ASN A 95 -1.15 15.24 -3.18
N ILE A 96 -1.38 14.73 -1.96
CA ILE A 96 -0.57 13.65 -1.37
C ILE A 96 -1.22 12.29 -1.70
N PRO A 97 -0.66 11.47 -2.61
CA PRO A 97 -1.35 10.26 -3.08
C PRO A 97 -1.60 9.21 -1.99
N THR A 98 -0.67 9.10 -1.04
CA THR A 98 -0.73 8.10 0.04
C THR A 98 -1.99 8.20 0.89
N ILE A 99 -2.56 9.40 1.05
CA ILE A 99 -3.71 9.65 1.93
C ILE A 99 -5.06 9.37 1.25
N TRP A 100 -5.09 9.13 -0.08
CA TRP A 100 -6.32 8.82 -0.83
C TRP A 100 -6.90 7.44 -0.49
N SER A 101 -6.12 6.61 0.21
CA SER A 101 -6.58 5.35 0.77
C SER A 101 -7.63 5.54 1.87
N PHE A 102 -7.61 6.68 2.59
CA PHE A 102 -8.50 6.94 3.70
C PHE A 102 -9.89 7.41 3.24
N GLN A 103 -10.92 6.83 3.82
CA GLN A 103 -12.31 7.10 3.43
C GLN A 103 -12.68 8.57 3.58
N PHE A 104 -12.28 9.20 4.68
CA PHE A 104 -12.59 10.61 4.95
C PHE A 104 -11.90 11.58 3.97
N ILE A 105 -10.82 11.16 3.28
CA ILE A 105 -10.21 11.96 2.20
C ILE A 105 -11.02 11.78 0.91
N ARG A 106 -11.46 10.55 0.61
CA ARG A 106 -12.27 10.26 -0.60
C ARG A 106 -13.57 11.04 -0.64
N GLU A 107 -14.13 11.39 0.52
CA GLU A 107 -15.28 12.28 0.62
C GLU A 107 -15.06 13.67 0.02
N TYR A 108 -13.83 14.09 -0.20
CA TYR A 108 -13.48 15.36 -0.85
C TYR A 108 -13.16 15.20 -2.34
N LEU A 109 -12.85 14.00 -2.81
CA LEU A 109 -12.45 13.78 -4.19
C LEU A 109 -13.67 13.67 -5.14
N PRO A 110 -13.59 14.19 -6.39
CA PRO A 110 -14.62 14.03 -7.42
C PRO A 110 -15.04 12.57 -7.68
N LYS A 111 -16.34 12.35 -7.93
CA LYS A 111 -16.93 11.00 -8.01
C LYS A 111 -16.49 10.24 -9.24
N VAL A 112 -16.25 10.91 -10.37
CA VAL A 112 -15.74 10.28 -11.59
C VAL A 112 -14.37 9.64 -11.35
N GLN A 113 -13.65 9.99 -10.28
CA GLN A 113 -12.39 9.32 -9.92
C GLN A 113 -12.54 8.14 -8.97
N LEU A 114 -13.52 8.17 -8.05
CA LEU A 114 -13.94 6.92 -7.40
C LEU A 114 -14.37 5.92 -8.49
N LEU A 115 -15.09 6.41 -9.51
CA LEU A 115 -15.57 5.65 -10.66
C LEU A 115 -14.52 5.39 -11.76
N GLU A 116 -13.46 6.18 -11.96
CA GLU A 116 -12.38 5.95 -12.94
C GLU A 116 -11.20 5.23 -12.33
N GLU A 117 -11.02 5.30 -11.02
CA GLU A 117 -10.19 4.36 -10.31
C GLU A 117 -10.96 3.05 -10.21
N THR A 118 -12.28 3.02 -9.89
CA THR A 118 -13.10 1.81 -10.12
C THR A 118 -13.29 1.43 -11.59
N CYS A 119 -13.20 2.31 -12.58
CA CYS A 119 -13.29 2.00 -14.02
C CYS A 119 -11.94 1.74 -14.66
N ARG A 120 -10.80 2.20 -14.15
CA ARG A 120 -9.51 1.55 -14.42
C ARG A 120 -9.44 0.18 -13.74
N LEU A 121 -10.25 -0.02 -12.70
CA LEU A 121 -10.54 -1.34 -12.13
C LEU A 121 -11.69 -2.10 -12.87
N GLN A 122 -12.48 -1.47 -13.76
CA GLN A 122 -13.65 -2.03 -14.47
C GLN A 122 -13.61 -1.90 -16.01
N GLN A 123 -12.59 -1.32 -16.63
CA GLN A 123 -12.28 -1.42 -18.08
C GLN A 123 -11.41 -2.65 -18.36
N ILE A 124 -11.11 -3.41 -17.30
CA ILE A 124 -10.65 -4.81 -17.28
C ILE A 124 -11.85 -5.78 -17.49
N ASN A 125 -13.07 -5.26 -17.70
CA ASN A 125 -14.29 -6.00 -17.42
C ASN A 125 -15.10 -6.42 -18.65
N THR A 126 -14.56 -6.32 -19.87
CA THR A 126 -15.22 -6.86 -21.07
C THR A 126 -14.20 -7.34 -22.10
N GLU A 127 -13.57 -8.48 -21.84
CA GLU A 127 -13.33 -9.52 -22.86
C GLU A 127 -12.74 -10.77 -22.18
N TYR A 128 -13.62 -11.69 -21.81
CA TYR A 128 -13.24 -13.05 -21.45
C TYR A 128 -12.81 -13.79 -22.73
N SER A 129 -11.51 -14.00 -22.93
CA SER A 129 -11.07 -15.08 -23.82
C SER A 129 -11.13 -16.41 -23.06
N LYS A 130 -11.78 -17.42 -23.66
CA LYS A 130 -11.88 -18.79 -23.12
C LYS A 130 -10.50 -19.37 -22.78
N ASP A 131 -9.45 -18.97 -23.49
CA ASP A 131 -8.09 -19.48 -23.32
C ASP A 131 -7.46 -19.03 -21.99
N LEU A 132 -7.83 -17.84 -21.51
CA LEU A 132 -7.33 -17.30 -20.23
C LEU A 132 -7.94 -18.01 -19.02
N CYS A 133 -9.20 -18.43 -19.13
CA CYS A 133 -9.91 -19.21 -18.11
C CYS A 133 -9.27 -20.60 -17.93
N TRP A 134 -8.82 -21.21 -19.03
CA TRP A 134 -8.14 -22.50 -19.01
C TRP A 134 -6.76 -22.45 -18.34
N LEU A 135 -5.97 -21.40 -18.60
CA LEU A 135 -4.67 -21.20 -17.94
C LEU A 135 -4.81 -21.02 -16.42
N GLN A 136 -5.82 -20.25 -15.98
CA GLN A 136 -6.12 -20.07 -14.56
C GLN A 136 -6.62 -21.35 -13.90
N MET A 137 -7.44 -22.14 -14.61
CA MET A 137 -7.86 -23.46 -14.15
C MET A 137 -6.68 -24.44 -14.02
N ASP A 138 -5.71 -24.41 -14.93
CA ASP A 138 -4.56 -25.31 -14.90
C ASP A 138 -3.60 -24.98 -13.75
N GLU A 139 -3.38 -23.69 -13.46
CA GLU A 139 -2.58 -23.24 -12.32
C GLU A 139 -3.26 -23.56 -10.98
N LEU A 140 -4.60 -23.38 -10.91
CA LEU A 140 -5.41 -23.82 -9.77
C LEU A 140 -5.35 -25.34 -9.59
N LYS A 141 -5.44 -26.11 -10.67
CA LYS A 141 -5.37 -27.57 -10.66
C LYS A 141 -4.00 -28.07 -10.20
N LYS A 142 -2.91 -27.45 -10.69
CA LYS A 142 -1.53 -27.73 -10.22
C LYS A 142 -1.37 -27.44 -8.74
N SER A 143 -1.85 -26.28 -8.26
CA SER A 143 -1.81 -25.93 -6.84
C SER A 143 -2.65 -26.87 -5.96
N PHE A 144 -3.75 -27.40 -6.50
CA PHE A 144 -4.63 -28.33 -5.81
C PHE A 144 -3.97 -29.72 -5.70
N LEU A 145 -3.40 -30.22 -6.79
CA LEU A 145 -2.68 -31.50 -6.81
C LEU A 145 -1.45 -31.48 -5.91
N GLN A 146 -0.67 -30.39 -5.94
CA GLN A 146 0.48 -30.19 -5.04
C GLN A 146 0.05 -30.16 -3.56
N ARG A 147 -1.12 -29.59 -3.25
CA ARG A 147 -1.72 -29.66 -1.91
C ARG A 147 -2.14 -31.09 -1.56
N GLN A 148 -2.71 -31.83 -2.50
CA GLN A 148 -3.18 -33.19 -2.29
C GLN A 148 -2.02 -34.17 -1.99
N GLU A 149 -0.86 -33.97 -2.61
CA GLU A 149 0.38 -34.71 -2.31
C GLU A 149 0.90 -34.43 -0.89
N LEU A 150 0.79 -33.17 -0.42
CA LEU A 150 1.11 -32.78 0.96
C LEU A 150 0.10 -33.29 2.01
N PHE A 151 -1.16 -33.54 1.63
CA PHE A 151 -2.20 -34.03 2.54
C PHE A 151 -2.19 -35.56 2.74
N GLN A 152 -1.44 -36.32 1.93
CA GLN A 152 -1.29 -37.77 2.14
C GLN A 152 -0.27 -38.13 3.24
N SER A 153 0.59 -37.20 3.68
CA SER A 153 1.61 -37.46 4.71
C SER A 153 1.21 -37.03 6.13
N ASN A 154 0.09 -36.33 6.34
CA ASN A 154 -0.31 -35.89 7.68
C ASN A 154 -1.83 -35.98 7.89
N LYS A 155 -2.33 -37.20 8.12
CA LYS A 155 -3.66 -37.42 8.72
C LYS A 155 -3.53 -37.47 10.24
N LYS A 156 -3.82 -36.35 10.91
CA LYS A 156 -4.59 -36.31 12.17
C LYS A 156 -4.96 -34.86 12.49
N ASN A 157 -6.22 -34.68 12.89
CA ASN A 157 -6.88 -33.48 13.39
C ASN A 157 -7.47 -32.53 12.32
N LYS A 158 -8.61 -32.96 11.73
CA LYS A 158 -9.58 -32.06 11.10
C LYS A 158 -10.48 -31.46 12.19
N GLN A 159 -10.24 -30.20 12.54
CA GLN A 159 -11.31 -29.33 13.04
C GLN A 159 -12.12 -28.83 11.84
N LYS A 160 -13.43 -29.09 11.89
CA LYS A 160 -14.43 -28.58 10.95
C LYS A 160 -14.57 -27.07 11.16
N GLY A 161 -13.88 -26.28 10.34
CA GLY A 161 -14.18 -24.86 10.15
C GLY A 161 -15.24 -24.73 9.05
N ASN A 162 -16.49 -24.58 9.46
CA ASN A 162 -17.62 -24.26 8.61
C ASN A 162 -17.50 -22.77 8.25
N ASN A 163 -17.22 -22.42 7.00
CA ASN A 163 -17.41 -21.06 6.45
C ASN A 163 -17.39 -21.15 4.91
N ASN A 164 -18.54 -21.47 4.32
CA ASN A 164 -18.85 -21.15 2.94
C ASN A 164 -19.18 -19.64 2.87
N SER A 165 -18.17 -18.77 2.99
CA SER A 165 -18.31 -17.46 2.37
C SER A 165 -17.91 -17.66 0.90
N GLY A 166 -18.78 -17.30 -0.04
CA GLY A 166 -18.49 -17.35 -1.48
C GLY A 166 -17.39 -16.36 -1.92
N TYR A 167 -16.55 -15.90 -0.98
CA TYR A 167 -15.48 -14.96 -1.22
C TYR A 167 -14.29 -15.68 -1.84
N TYR A 168 -14.01 -15.35 -3.10
CA TYR A 168 -12.80 -15.77 -3.77
C TYR A 168 -11.65 -14.81 -3.42
N GLN A 169 -10.55 -15.34 -2.92
CA GLN A 169 -9.37 -14.55 -2.55
C GLN A 169 -8.86 -13.76 -3.76
N ARG A 170 -8.88 -12.43 -3.63
CA ARG A 170 -8.45 -11.52 -4.70
C ARG A 170 -6.94 -11.32 -4.76
N TYR A 171 -6.28 -11.30 -3.61
CA TYR A 171 -4.88 -10.90 -3.50
C TYR A 171 -4.05 -12.08 -3.04
N HIS A 172 -3.07 -12.47 -3.85
CA HIS A 172 -2.11 -13.51 -3.52
C HIS A 172 -0.70 -12.93 -3.44
N PHE A 173 0.05 -13.40 -2.47
CA PHE A 173 1.41 -12.94 -2.21
C PHE A 173 2.38 -14.08 -2.40
N THR A 174 3.46 -13.79 -3.13
CA THR A 174 4.62 -14.66 -3.23
C THR A 174 5.85 -13.89 -2.79
N ILE A 175 6.64 -14.48 -1.91
CA ILE A 175 7.93 -13.94 -1.47
C ILE A 175 8.97 -14.92 -1.98
N ASN A 176 9.74 -14.50 -2.98
CA ASN A 176 10.68 -15.39 -3.67
C ASN A 176 12.13 -15.13 -3.26
N GLU A 177 12.45 -13.87 -3.01
CA GLU A 177 13.82 -13.42 -2.83
C GLU A 177 13.92 -12.54 -1.58
N PHE A 178 15.14 -12.45 -1.05
CA PHE A 178 15.49 -11.51 -0.02
C PHE A 178 16.88 -10.95 -0.28
N THR A 179 17.09 -9.72 0.15
CA THR A 179 18.41 -9.09 0.22
C THR A 179 18.74 -8.80 1.67
N ILE A 180 19.99 -9.05 2.04
CA ILE A 180 20.54 -8.65 3.34
C ILE A 180 21.14 -7.27 3.14
N GLN A 181 20.63 -6.29 3.88
CA GLN A 181 21.25 -4.98 4.03
C GLN A 181 21.78 -4.90 5.45
N ASN A 182 22.86 -4.13 5.68
CA ASN A 182 23.70 -4.13 6.90
C ASN A 182 22.98 -4.57 8.19
N ASP A 183 21.83 -3.98 8.54
CA ASP A 183 21.13 -4.24 9.79
C ASP A 183 19.76 -4.94 9.65
N PHE A 184 19.34 -5.34 8.44
CA PHE A 184 18.03 -5.96 8.23
C PHE A 184 17.92 -6.78 6.94
N VAL A 185 16.97 -7.72 6.97
CA VAL A 185 16.53 -8.45 5.79
C VAL A 185 15.39 -7.70 5.10
N GLN A 186 15.51 -7.53 3.78
CA GLN A 186 14.52 -6.95 2.90
C GLN A 186 13.99 -8.05 1.98
N TYR A 187 12.68 -8.30 2.02
CA TYR A 187 12.00 -9.30 1.24
C TYR A 187 11.46 -8.69 -0.05
N LEU A 188 11.66 -9.37 -1.16
CA LEU A 188 11.04 -9.05 -2.43
C LEU A 188 9.70 -9.80 -2.54
N VAL A 189 8.62 -9.04 -2.59
CA VAL A 189 7.25 -9.56 -2.56
C VAL A 189 6.55 -9.24 -3.88
N ILE A 190 5.91 -10.26 -4.44
CA ILE A 190 5.05 -10.16 -5.61
C ILE A 190 3.60 -10.28 -5.12
N LEU A 191 2.83 -9.20 -5.28
CA LEU A 191 1.39 -9.20 -5.12
C LEU A 191 0.74 -9.51 -6.48
N THR A 192 -0.06 -10.57 -6.55
CA THR A 192 -0.92 -10.89 -7.68
C THR A 192 -2.36 -10.47 -7.34
N ASP A 193 -2.90 -9.50 -8.10
CA ASP A 193 -4.33 -9.13 -8.05
C ASP A 193 -5.07 -10.00 -9.08
N THR A 194 -5.69 -11.10 -8.63
CA THR A 194 -6.32 -12.11 -9.52
C THR A 194 -7.45 -11.53 -10.34
N LYS A 195 -8.14 -10.50 -9.81
CA LYS A 195 -9.18 -9.77 -10.54
C LYS A 195 -8.63 -9.00 -11.75
N LYS A 196 -7.36 -8.57 -11.70
CA LYS A 196 -6.75 -7.70 -12.71
C LYS A 196 -5.68 -8.34 -13.57
N THR A 197 -5.31 -9.57 -13.26
CA THR A 197 -4.12 -10.25 -13.80
C THR A 197 -2.83 -9.42 -13.71
N THR A 198 -2.78 -8.42 -12.83
CA THR A 198 -1.64 -7.52 -12.66
C THR A 198 -0.81 -7.98 -11.47
N LYS A 199 0.50 -8.05 -11.67
CA LYS A 199 1.47 -8.32 -10.62
C LYS A 199 2.19 -7.04 -10.22
N TYR A 200 2.33 -6.82 -8.92
CA TYR A 200 3.07 -5.70 -8.34
C TYR A 200 4.24 -6.26 -7.55
N GLN A 201 5.44 -5.81 -7.87
CA GLN A 201 6.64 -6.12 -7.12
C GLN A 201 6.93 -4.96 -6.16
N PHE A 202 7.14 -5.29 -4.89
CA PHE A 202 7.53 -4.32 -3.88
C PHE A 202 8.47 -4.96 -2.88
N GLU A 203 9.21 -4.11 -2.17
CA GLU A 203 10.16 -4.55 -1.16
C GLU A 203 9.64 -4.19 0.22
N THR A 204 9.80 -5.10 1.17
CA THR A 204 9.33 -4.88 2.54
C THR A 204 10.21 -5.57 3.55
N ARG A 205 10.14 -5.12 4.80
CA ARG A 205 10.86 -5.74 5.92
C ARG A 205 9.86 -6.41 6.84
N TYR A 206 10.34 -7.38 7.62
CA TYR A 206 9.55 -8.00 8.69
C TYR A 206 8.86 -6.96 9.60
N SER A 207 9.56 -5.90 9.97
CA SER A 207 9.03 -4.82 10.81
C SER A 207 7.81 -4.13 10.20
N ASN A 208 7.79 -3.94 8.88
CA ASN A 208 6.70 -3.25 8.17
C ASN A 208 5.44 -4.13 8.17
N LEU A 209 5.59 -5.43 7.90
CA LEU A 209 4.49 -6.40 7.96
C LEU A 209 3.97 -6.58 9.39
N ARG A 210 4.86 -6.55 10.38
CA ARG A 210 4.48 -6.58 11.80
C ARG A 210 3.70 -5.34 12.21
N ASP A 211 4.08 -4.17 11.71
CA ASP A 211 3.34 -2.94 11.99
C ASP A 211 1.93 -2.99 11.38
N CYS A 212 1.78 -3.56 10.18
CA CYS A 212 0.46 -3.85 9.60
C CYS A 212 -0.36 -4.84 10.46
N HIS A 213 0.25 -5.93 10.96
CA HIS A 213 -0.40 -6.85 11.89
C HIS A 213 -0.88 -6.14 13.17
N LYS A 214 -0.02 -5.31 13.78
CA LYS A 214 -0.39 -4.52 14.97
C LYS A 214 -1.51 -3.52 14.70
N LEU A 215 -1.60 -2.98 13.49
CA LEU A 215 -2.75 -2.18 13.08
C LEU A 215 -4.01 -3.04 13.09
N LEU A 216 -4.00 -4.21 12.46
CA LEU A 216 -5.16 -5.11 12.47
C LEU A 216 -5.60 -5.51 13.88
N GLU A 217 -4.67 -5.77 14.80
CA GLU A 217 -4.99 -6.06 16.21
C GLU A 217 -5.79 -4.91 16.87
N LYS A 218 -5.49 -3.65 16.53
CA LYS A 218 -6.20 -2.47 17.05
C LYS A 218 -7.60 -2.32 16.47
N TYR A 219 -7.87 -2.80 15.25
CA TYR A 219 -9.20 -2.75 14.60
C TYR A 219 -10.08 -3.93 15.03
N GLN A 220 -9.94 -4.39 16.28
CA GLN A 220 -10.76 -5.43 16.91
C GLN A 220 -10.65 -6.85 16.31
N PHE A 221 -9.68 -7.11 15.44
CA PHE A 221 -9.48 -8.45 14.88
C PHE A 221 -8.59 -9.36 15.73
N LYS A 222 -8.14 -8.92 16.91
CA LYS A 222 -7.13 -9.62 17.73
C LYS A 222 -7.41 -11.11 17.94
N ASN A 223 -8.67 -11.50 18.13
CA ASN A 223 -9.06 -12.90 18.37
C ASN A 223 -9.25 -13.74 17.10
N PHE A 224 -9.21 -13.11 15.93
CA PHE A 224 -9.44 -13.74 14.62
C PHE A 224 -8.20 -13.72 13.72
N LEU A 225 -7.16 -12.98 14.09
CA LEU A 225 -5.94 -12.89 13.30
C LEU A 225 -5.13 -14.18 13.41
N PRO A 226 -4.59 -14.70 12.29
CA PRO A 226 -3.59 -15.74 12.33
C PRO A 226 -2.35 -15.25 13.10
N GLN A 227 -1.64 -16.18 13.70
CA GLN A 227 -0.44 -15.86 14.47
C GLN A 227 0.61 -15.19 13.57
N PHE A 228 1.04 -13.99 13.94
CA PHE A 228 2.15 -13.34 13.24
C PHE A 228 3.46 -14.06 13.54
N PRO A 229 4.35 -14.25 12.53
CA PRO A 229 5.64 -14.90 12.74
C PRO A 229 6.42 -14.21 13.87
N LYS A 230 6.91 -14.96 14.86
CA LYS A 230 7.54 -14.36 16.04
C LYS A 230 8.93 -13.81 15.71
N ARG A 231 9.30 -12.71 16.39
CA ARG A 231 10.70 -12.27 16.43
C ARG A 231 11.49 -13.27 17.28
N ARG A 232 12.70 -13.62 16.86
CA ARG A 232 13.61 -14.39 17.71
C ARG A 232 14.07 -13.55 18.90
N LEU A 233 14.17 -14.20 20.06
CA LEU A 233 14.68 -13.62 21.30
C LEU A 233 16.21 -13.76 21.42
N ILE A 234 16.83 -14.66 20.64
CA ILE A 234 18.26 -14.99 20.68
C ILE A 234 18.80 -15.12 19.24
N GLY A 235 19.91 -14.44 18.94
CA GLY A 235 20.58 -14.38 17.63
C GLY A 235 19.96 -13.38 16.63
N GLN A 236 20.75 -12.85 15.68
CA GLN A 236 20.20 -12.06 14.59
C GLN A 236 19.72 -13.02 13.49
N THR A 237 18.53 -12.77 12.92
CA THR A 237 18.04 -13.61 11.81
C THR A 237 18.89 -13.45 10.55
N ILE A 238 19.68 -12.39 10.47
CA ILE A 238 20.63 -12.12 9.38
C ILE A 238 21.73 -13.20 9.35
N ASP A 239 22.06 -13.77 10.51
CA ASP A 239 23.21 -14.66 10.68
C ASP A 239 22.98 -16.07 10.12
N ASN A 240 21.73 -16.41 9.74
CA ASN A 240 21.39 -17.76 9.29
C ASN A 240 20.39 -17.73 8.11
N PRO A 241 20.83 -18.03 6.89
CA PRO A 241 19.98 -18.04 5.69
C PRO A 241 18.75 -18.94 5.78
N GLN A 242 18.86 -20.11 6.43
CA GLN A 242 17.71 -21.02 6.62
C GLN A 242 16.61 -20.35 7.43
N GLN A 243 16.97 -19.59 8.46
CA GLN A 243 16.00 -18.86 9.28
C GLN A 243 15.34 -17.71 8.52
N ILE A 244 16.05 -17.11 7.56
CA ILE A 244 15.48 -16.10 6.67
C ILE A 244 14.43 -16.74 5.76
N GLN A 245 14.73 -17.90 5.19
CA GLN A 245 13.81 -18.69 4.36
C GLN A 245 12.58 -19.16 5.14
N ASP A 246 12.76 -19.71 6.34
CA ASP A 246 11.64 -20.13 7.20
C ASP A 246 10.71 -18.94 7.49
N ARG A 247 11.28 -17.76 7.79
CA ARG A 247 10.50 -16.55 8.03
C ARG A 247 9.82 -16.06 6.76
N GLN A 248 10.48 -16.13 5.61
CA GLN A 248 9.91 -15.81 4.30
C GLN A 248 8.65 -16.64 4.04
N GLU A 249 8.71 -17.95 4.22
CA GLU A 249 7.54 -18.83 4.07
C GLU A 249 6.43 -18.48 5.07
N GLN A 250 6.78 -18.25 6.34
CA GLN A 250 5.81 -17.89 7.36
C GLN A 250 5.11 -16.56 7.04
N LEU A 251 5.84 -15.56 6.57
CA LEU A 251 5.28 -14.26 6.16
C LEU A 251 4.39 -14.40 4.93
N GLN A 252 4.80 -15.20 3.94
CA GLN A 252 3.97 -15.50 2.77
C GLN A 252 2.66 -16.17 3.16
N ARG A 253 2.72 -17.21 4.01
CA ARG A 253 1.54 -17.92 4.51
C ARG A 253 0.64 -16.96 5.29
N TYR A 254 1.20 -16.15 6.19
CA TYR A 254 0.46 -15.15 6.98
C TYR A 254 -0.27 -14.14 6.08
N LEU A 255 0.42 -13.56 5.09
CA LEU A 255 -0.20 -12.61 4.14
C LEU A 255 -1.36 -13.26 3.39
N ASN A 256 -1.15 -14.45 2.83
CA ASN A 256 -2.22 -15.14 2.11
C ASN A 256 -3.40 -15.52 3.01
N GLN A 257 -3.16 -15.84 4.29
CA GLN A 257 -4.24 -16.10 5.25
C GLN A 257 -5.07 -14.85 5.55
N ILE A 258 -4.44 -13.71 5.87
CA ILE A 258 -5.23 -12.51 6.19
C ILE A 258 -5.99 -11.96 4.97
N PHE A 259 -5.48 -12.17 3.75
CA PHE A 259 -6.15 -11.75 2.52
C PHE A 259 -7.20 -12.75 2.01
N SER A 260 -7.31 -13.92 2.63
CA SER A 260 -8.36 -14.91 2.38
C SER A 260 -9.67 -14.62 3.12
N VAL A 261 -9.66 -13.69 4.08
CA VAL A 261 -10.81 -13.31 4.91
C VAL A 261 -11.37 -11.97 4.42
N GLN A 262 -12.64 -11.95 3.98
CA GLN A 262 -13.25 -10.76 3.36
C GLN A 262 -13.25 -9.56 4.31
N GLU A 263 -13.63 -9.77 5.56
CA GLU A 263 -13.73 -8.73 6.59
C GLU A 263 -12.39 -8.03 6.84
N PHE A 264 -11.29 -8.77 6.74
CA PHE A 264 -9.95 -8.20 6.88
C PHE A 264 -9.58 -7.38 5.64
N VAL A 265 -9.89 -7.87 4.43
CA VAL A 265 -9.57 -7.19 3.18
C VAL A 265 -10.32 -5.86 3.03
N GLU A 266 -11.53 -5.79 3.57
CA GLU A 266 -12.34 -4.57 3.61
C GLU A 266 -11.92 -3.58 4.71
N SER A 267 -11.08 -4.02 5.66
CA SER A 267 -10.60 -3.16 6.74
C SER A 267 -9.65 -2.06 6.25
N GLU A 268 -9.70 -0.89 6.88
CA GLU A 268 -8.86 0.26 6.54
C GLU A 268 -7.35 -0.08 6.51
N PRO A 269 -6.78 -0.87 7.45
CA PRO A 269 -5.39 -1.30 7.38
C PRO A 269 -4.99 -2.05 6.11
N LEU A 270 -5.81 -2.99 5.64
CA LEU A 270 -5.48 -3.77 4.42
C LEU A 270 -5.80 -3.02 3.14
N VAL A 271 -6.85 -2.20 3.13
CA VAL A 271 -7.12 -1.27 2.02
C VAL A 271 -5.93 -0.34 1.84
N TYR A 272 -5.43 0.27 2.93
CA TYR A 272 -4.21 1.09 2.91
C TYR A 272 -3.01 0.29 2.39
N PHE A 273 -2.78 -0.91 2.92
CA PHE A 273 -1.64 -1.75 2.54
C PHE A 273 -1.62 -2.04 1.04
N ILE A 274 -2.76 -2.42 0.45
CA ILE A 274 -2.89 -2.68 -0.98
C ILE A 274 -2.73 -1.40 -1.81
N THR A 275 -3.37 -0.30 -1.40
CA THR A 275 -3.25 0.98 -2.12
C THR A 275 -1.80 1.43 -2.16
N ARG A 276 -1.08 1.33 -1.04
CA ARG A 276 0.35 1.66 -0.98
C ARG A 276 1.18 0.82 -1.94
N ILE A 277 1.00 -0.50 -1.95
CA ILE A 277 1.70 -1.40 -2.89
C ILE A 277 1.42 -1.00 -4.34
N LYS A 278 0.18 -0.63 -4.66
CA LYS A 278 -0.20 -0.23 -6.04
C LYS A 278 0.39 1.11 -6.46
N LEU A 279 0.63 2.02 -5.51
CA LEU A 279 1.23 3.33 -5.77
C LEU A 279 2.76 3.28 -5.84
N GLU A 280 3.40 2.52 -4.94
CA GLU A 280 4.86 2.49 -4.78
C GLU A 280 5.51 1.30 -5.51
N GLY A 281 4.77 0.22 -5.74
CA GLY A 281 5.28 -1.01 -6.33
C GLY A 281 5.48 -0.92 -7.85
N LYS A 282 6.44 -1.70 -8.35
CA LYS A 282 6.70 -1.83 -9.79
C LYS A 282 5.70 -2.81 -10.41
N SER A 283 4.91 -2.36 -11.38
CA SER A 283 4.02 -3.24 -12.13
C SER A 283 4.83 -4.17 -13.04
N ILE A 284 4.63 -5.49 -12.94
CA ILE A 284 5.21 -6.47 -13.85
C ILE A 284 4.18 -6.75 -14.95
N ARG A 285 4.52 -6.44 -16.22
CA ARG A 285 3.70 -6.83 -17.38
C ARG A 285 4.03 -8.29 -17.75
N GLN A 286 3.01 -9.13 -17.92
CA GLN A 286 3.18 -10.49 -18.45
C GLN A 286 3.79 -10.37 -19.87
N GLY A 287 5.05 -10.76 -20.01
CA GLY A 287 5.85 -10.61 -21.22
C GLY A 287 7.36 -10.49 -20.98
N GLN A 288 7.80 -10.17 -19.76
CA GLN A 288 9.24 -10.11 -19.40
C GLN A 288 9.68 -11.11 -18.31
N ALA A 289 8.77 -11.96 -17.83
CA ALA A 289 9.01 -12.83 -16.68
C ALA A 289 9.89 -14.05 -16.96
N GLU A 290 10.28 -14.32 -18.22
CA GLU A 290 11.11 -15.50 -18.56
C GLU A 290 12.62 -15.25 -18.55
N ARG A 291 13.10 -13.99 -18.42
CA ARG A 291 14.55 -13.70 -18.47
C ARG A 291 15.24 -13.49 -17.12
N VAL A 292 14.51 -13.32 -16.03
CA VAL A 292 15.11 -12.96 -14.73
C VAL A 292 15.54 -14.21 -13.93
N SER A 293 15.00 -15.39 -14.25
CA SER A 293 15.24 -16.63 -13.51
C SER A 293 16.61 -17.29 -13.75
N GLN A 294 17.41 -16.80 -14.71
CA GLN A 294 18.66 -17.47 -15.13
C GLN A 294 19.95 -16.81 -14.63
N PHE A 295 19.92 -15.60 -14.06
CA PHE A 295 21.15 -14.86 -13.74
C PHE A 295 21.56 -14.82 -12.26
N SER A 296 20.73 -15.29 -11.32
CA SER A 296 21.00 -15.13 -9.88
C SER A 296 21.55 -16.36 -9.16
N GLN A 297 21.87 -17.45 -9.87
CA GLN A 297 22.55 -18.63 -9.27
C GLN A 297 24.07 -18.70 -9.49
N GLN A 298 24.70 -17.65 -10.05
CA GLN A 298 26.16 -17.59 -10.20
C GLN A 298 26.76 -16.35 -9.52
N VAL A 299 26.63 -16.24 -8.20
CA VAL A 299 27.66 -15.56 -7.39
C VAL A 299 27.75 -16.26 -6.04
N ASN A 300 28.42 -17.40 -6.01
CA ASN A 300 29.06 -17.93 -4.80
C ASN A 300 30.49 -18.31 -5.17
N GLY A 301 31.45 -17.63 -4.57
CA GLY A 301 32.84 -18.08 -4.51
C GLY A 301 33.84 -17.31 -5.36
N SER A 302 34.22 -16.10 -4.94
CA SER A 302 35.62 -15.67 -4.99
C SER A 302 35.78 -14.29 -4.33
N SER A 303 36.27 -14.32 -3.09
CA SER A 303 37.11 -13.27 -2.56
C SER A 303 38.32 -13.08 -3.50
N PHE A 304 38.41 -11.95 -4.19
CA PHE A 304 39.62 -11.53 -4.89
C PHE A 304 39.99 -10.11 -4.47
N ASN A 305 41.20 -10.00 -3.92
CA ASN A 305 41.84 -8.79 -3.43
C ASN A 305 41.89 -7.70 -4.50
N ILE A 306 41.29 -6.55 -4.19
CA ILE A 306 41.48 -5.30 -4.92
C ILE A 306 42.77 -4.66 -4.40
N SER A 307 43.93 -5.15 -4.85
CA SER A 307 45.22 -4.48 -4.60
C SER A 307 46.37 -4.87 -5.54
N GLN A 308 46.13 -5.58 -6.65
CA GLN A 308 47.19 -5.94 -7.61
C GLN A 308 46.93 -5.53 -9.08
N GLY A 309 45.95 -4.67 -9.34
CA GLY A 309 45.54 -4.31 -10.73
C GLY A 309 46.01 -2.95 -11.26
N ILE A 310 46.98 -2.27 -10.63
CA ILE A 310 47.39 -0.91 -11.05
C ILE A 310 48.86 -0.84 -11.54
N GLU A 311 49.67 -1.90 -11.37
CA GLU A 311 51.10 -1.85 -11.76
C GLU A 311 51.39 -2.27 -13.22
N GLU A 312 50.48 -2.97 -13.92
CA GLU A 312 50.78 -3.55 -15.25
C GLU A 312 50.42 -2.68 -16.47
N LEU A 313 49.86 -1.47 -16.28
CA LEU A 313 49.54 -0.57 -17.39
C LEU A 313 50.60 0.52 -17.66
N ARG A 314 51.81 0.41 -17.08
CA ARG A 314 52.89 1.39 -17.28
C ARG A 314 54.13 0.92 -18.04
N GLN A 315 54.17 -0.31 -18.58
CA GLN A 315 55.35 -0.81 -19.31
C GLN A 315 55.13 -1.22 -20.78
N GLN A 316 54.08 -0.74 -21.45
CA GLN A 316 53.92 -0.96 -22.92
C GLN A 316 53.78 0.34 -23.73
N LYS A 317 54.56 1.36 -23.38
CA LYS A 317 54.91 2.47 -24.30
C LYS A 317 56.37 2.87 -24.11
N SER A 318 57.27 2.04 -24.61
CA SER A 318 58.63 2.42 -25.00
C SER A 318 59.14 1.34 -25.93
N PHE A 319 58.99 1.57 -27.24
CA PHE A 319 59.99 1.43 -28.29
C PHE A 319 59.41 1.97 -29.59
#